data_AF-A0A9C8ABN2-F1
#
_entry.id   AF-A0A9C8ABN2-F1
#
_cell.length_a   1.000
_cell.length_b   1.000
_cell.length_c   1.000
_cell.angle_alpha   90.00
_cell.angle_beta   90.00
_cell.angle_gamma   90.00
#
_symmetry.space_group_name_H-M   'P 1'
#
loop_
_entity.id
_entity.type
_entity.pdbx_description
1 polymer ?
#
loop_
_entity_poly.entity_id
_entity_poly.type
_entity_poly.pdbx_seq_one_letter_code
_entity_poly.pdbx_strand_id
1 'polypeptide(L)'
;MMFEESNIMKTKRLQSAILVALTTLGAASRAEIVLDGTLGLKGALIGPNYLIKDTMGQQVGGNLFHSFESFTVNTGETAAFTGPDSVSNIISRVTGNQASFINGQLRSQIHNANMYFLNPNGILFGEQARLDIQGSFHVSTADTLYLGKEGRFDASTPSNSFLTMAPPSRFGFLSNTPAEITVQDSLLQVPEKKTLSIIGGNLQIENAALYAPDGQVNLVSVASTGEVIPGISNTSKKWGTITLSQSPEIGFKKIGNMDIANVDTTGVNGGHIFIQGGKFFSSRGYIASQVAPGTQKNVGSITIEAPEITLQDKSAIDTNTYGNGDSGNITITATERLSMRDGSGISVASAPETSGHAGNIHLKVGQLTLQEDSFLNSGTLGSGTGGDITITANQGISLSGSRISSTVGNRSTSNSGNGGDIHITAPRL
;
A
#
# COMPACT_ATOMS: atom_id res chain seq x y z
N MET A 1 -13.34 35.31 86.32
CA MET A 1 -14.66 35.85 85.92
C MET A 1 -14.82 35.55 84.45
N MET A 2 -15.85 34.79 84.12
CA MET A 2 -16.44 34.49 82.80
C MET A 2 -15.66 33.67 81.73
N PHE A 3 -16.44 32.72 81.23
CA PHE A 3 -16.26 31.69 80.20
C PHE A 3 -16.03 32.25 78.78
N GLU A 4 -15.39 31.46 77.91
CA GLU A 4 -16.08 30.94 76.71
C GLU A 4 -15.34 29.74 76.08
N GLU A 5 -16.12 28.71 75.74
CA GLU A 5 -15.71 27.49 75.04
C GLU A 5 -15.66 27.71 73.51
N SER A 6 -14.81 26.98 72.77
CA SER A 6 -15.28 26.15 71.64
C SER A 6 -14.16 25.31 70.98
N ASN A 7 -14.32 23.99 71.10
CA ASN A 7 -14.17 22.91 70.12
C ASN A 7 -13.17 22.93 68.92
N ILE A 8 -12.31 21.90 68.95
CA ILE A 8 -12.11 20.81 67.96
C ILE A 8 -11.67 21.16 66.52
N MET A 9 -10.43 20.77 66.17
CA MET A 9 -10.20 19.75 65.13
C MET A 9 -8.83 19.08 65.23
N LYS A 10 -8.85 17.74 65.27
CA LYS A 10 -7.69 16.83 65.31
C LYS A 10 -7.12 16.62 63.91
N THR A 11 -5.79 16.60 63.78
CA THR A 11 -5.10 15.83 62.73
C THR A 11 -3.96 15.01 63.34
N LYS A 12 -4.14 13.69 63.34
CA LYS A 12 -3.13 12.70 63.73
C LYS A 12 -2.12 12.54 62.59
N ARG A 13 -0.83 12.66 62.89
CA ARG A 13 0.28 12.15 62.06
C ARG A 13 0.61 10.74 62.53
N LEU A 14 0.69 9.77 61.61
CA LEU A 14 1.38 8.50 61.87
C LEU A 14 2.14 8.10 60.61
N GLN A 15 3.45 7.93 60.77
CA GLN A 15 4.38 7.41 59.78
C GLN A 15 4.22 5.88 59.68
N SER A 16 4.25 5.34 58.46
CA SER A 16 4.53 3.92 58.22
C SER A 16 5.29 3.76 56.90
N ALA A 17 6.48 3.18 56.99
CA ALA A 17 7.35 2.82 55.87
C ALA A 17 6.73 1.67 55.05
N ILE A 18 6.77 1.80 53.72
CA ILE A 18 6.39 0.73 52.79
C ILE A 18 7.68 0.09 52.26
N LEU A 19 7.89 -1.17 52.63
CA LEU A 19 8.87 -2.08 52.07
C LEU A 19 8.34 -2.55 50.70
N VAL A 20 8.96 -2.12 49.60
CA VAL A 20 8.65 -2.62 48.26
C VAL A 20 9.44 -3.90 48.02
N ALA A 21 8.76 -5.04 48.15
CA ALA A 21 9.26 -6.31 47.62
C ALA A 21 9.03 -6.32 46.10
N LEU A 22 10.11 -6.16 45.34
CA LEU A 22 10.10 -6.23 43.89
C LEU A 22 10.01 -7.71 43.48
N THR A 23 8.79 -8.23 43.35
CA THR A 23 8.57 -9.53 42.69
C THR A 23 8.71 -9.33 41.18
N THR A 24 9.85 -9.69 40.63
CA THR A 24 10.02 -9.87 39.19
C THR A 24 9.20 -11.09 38.77
N LEU A 25 7.93 -10.89 38.44
CA LEU A 25 7.23 -11.84 37.57
C LEU A 25 7.91 -11.73 36.20
N GLY A 26 8.76 -12.70 35.88
CA GLY A 26 9.20 -12.90 34.51
C GLY A 26 7.95 -13.14 33.66
N ALA A 27 7.56 -12.16 32.86
CA ALA A 27 6.65 -12.42 31.76
C ALA A 27 7.31 -13.50 30.92
N ALA A 28 6.68 -14.67 30.81
CA ALA A 28 7.06 -15.64 29.81
C ALA A 28 6.93 -14.95 28.45
N SER A 29 8.05 -14.53 27.86
CA SER A 29 8.05 -13.94 26.53
C SER A 29 7.54 -15.03 25.59
N ARG A 30 6.33 -14.88 25.06
CA ARG A 30 5.91 -15.70 23.93
C ARG A 30 6.97 -15.48 22.84
N ALA A 31 7.55 -16.55 22.33
CA ALA A 31 8.49 -16.43 21.22
C ALA A 31 7.79 -15.77 20.03
N GLU A 32 8.43 -14.76 19.45
CA GLU A 32 7.79 -13.85 18.51
C GLU A 32 7.81 -14.42 17.08
N ILE A 33 8.88 -15.15 16.74
CA ILE A 33 8.96 -15.98 15.55
C ILE A 33 9.13 -17.45 15.95
N VAL A 34 8.19 -18.28 15.52
CA VAL A 34 8.15 -19.72 15.82
C VAL A 34 7.94 -20.49 14.53
N LEU A 35 8.80 -21.45 14.22
CA LEU A 35 8.63 -22.38 13.10
C LEU A 35 7.59 -23.45 13.46
N ASP A 36 6.70 -23.80 12.53
CA ASP A 36 5.60 -24.74 12.80
C ASP A 36 5.97 -26.23 12.63
N GLY A 37 7.11 -26.53 12.01
CA GLY A 37 7.58 -27.89 11.73
C GLY A 37 7.03 -28.52 10.44
N THR A 38 6.21 -27.83 9.66
CA THR A 38 5.61 -28.39 8.43
C THR A 38 6.57 -28.42 7.24
N LEU A 39 7.66 -27.66 7.29
CA LEU A 39 8.72 -27.61 6.26
C LEU A 39 10.13 -27.83 6.82
N GLY A 40 10.26 -28.36 8.04
CA GLY A 40 11.55 -28.52 8.68
C GLY A 40 11.45 -28.49 10.20
N LEU A 41 12.33 -27.72 10.83
CA LEU A 41 12.40 -27.63 12.28
C LEU A 41 11.13 -26.99 12.87
N LYS A 42 10.74 -27.45 14.05
CA LYS A 42 9.72 -26.80 14.89
C LYS A 42 10.41 -26.13 16.06
N GLY A 43 10.01 -24.90 16.39
CA GLY A 43 10.48 -24.21 17.58
C GLY A 43 10.68 -22.72 17.41
N ALA A 44 10.92 -22.06 18.55
CA ALA A 44 11.18 -20.63 18.63
C ALA A 44 12.55 -20.25 18.08
N LEU A 45 12.61 -19.13 17.36
CA LEU A 45 13.87 -18.47 17.03
C LEU A 45 14.29 -17.53 18.16
N ILE A 46 15.60 -17.28 18.28
CA ILE A 46 16.18 -16.41 19.31
C ILE A 46 16.34 -15.01 18.71
N GLY A 47 15.68 -14.02 19.33
CA GLY A 47 15.77 -12.60 18.97
C GLY A 47 16.95 -11.88 19.62
N PRO A 48 17.11 -10.56 19.37
CA PRO A 48 16.24 -9.71 18.53
C PRO A 48 16.57 -9.79 17.03
N ASN A 49 17.67 -10.47 16.66
CA ASN A 49 18.07 -10.69 15.27
C ASN A 49 17.76 -12.13 14.88
N TYR A 50 16.53 -12.37 14.44
CA TYR A 50 16.05 -13.67 14.01
C TYR A 50 16.69 -14.07 12.68
N LEU A 51 17.66 -14.98 12.73
CA LEU A 51 18.32 -15.52 11.54
C LEU A 51 17.53 -16.71 10.99
N ILE A 52 16.87 -16.50 9.84
CA ILE A 52 16.03 -17.49 9.16
C ILE A 52 16.83 -18.06 7.98
N LYS A 53 17.41 -19.24 8.20
CA LYS A 53 18.27 -19.90 7.19
C LYS A 53 17.45 -20.75 6.24
N ASP A 54 17.92 -20.91 5.02
CA ASP A 54 17.45 -21.87 4.02
C ASP A 54 17.24 -23.28 4.59
N THR A 55 18.15 -23.74 5.46
CA THR A 55 18.07 -25.03 6.17
C THR A 55 16.89 -25.16 7.14
N MET A 56 16.18 -24.08 7.45
CA MET A 56 14.96 -24.06 8.26
C MET A 56 13.69 -24.12 7.41
N GLY A 57 13.84 -24.18 6.09
CA GLY A 57 12.75 -24.32 5.14
C GLY A 57 13.04 -25.41 4.12
N GLN A 58 12.34 -25.33 2.99
CA GLN A 58 12.50 -26.27 1.89
C GLN A 58 12.68 -25.51 0.58
N GLN A 59 13.75 -25.79 -0.16
CA GLN A 59 13.97 -25.23 -1.48
C GLN A 59 13.51 -26.19 -2.59
N VAL A 60 12.76 -25.68 -3.57
CA VAL A 60 12.40 -26.39 -4.80
C VAL A 60 12.67 -25.48 -5.99
N GLY A 61 13.75 -25.76 -6.72
CA GLY A 61 14.23 -24.88 -7.78
C GLY A 61 14.59 -23.49 -7.23
N GLY A 62 14.05 -22.44 -7.85
CA GLY A 62 14.24 -21.05 -7.41
C GLY A 62 13.36 -20.62 -6.23
N ASN A 63 12.51 -21.47 -5.69
CA ASN A 63 11.61 -21.13 -4.59
C ASN A 63 12.13 -21.70 -3.26
N LEU A 64 12.32 -20.85 -2.25
CA LEU A 64 12.64 -21.23 -0.88
C LEU A 64 11.42 -20.99 0.01
N PHE A 65 10.85 -22.07 0.55
CA PHE A 65 9.63 -22.03 1.35
C PHE A 65 9.93 -22.07 2.86
N HIS A 66 9.32 -21.18 3.62
CA HIS A 66 9.36 -21.15 5.09
C HIS A 66 7.94 -21.19 5.69
N SER A 67 7.81 -21.83 6.85
CA SER A 67 6.53 -21.99 7.53
C SER A 67 6.65 -21.69 9.01
N PHE A 68 5.77 -20.81 9.48
CA PHE A 68 5.81 -20.28 10.84
C PHE A 68 4.48 -20.54 11.55
N GLU A 69 4.53 -20.90 12.82
CA GLU A 69 3.36 -20.94 13.69
C GLU A 69 2.96 -19.51 14.08
N SER A 70 3.93 -18.67 14.41
CA SER A 70 3.76 -17.23 14.66
C SER A 70 4.90 -16.45 14.07
N PHE A 71 4.61 -15.22 13.63
CA PHE A 71 5.61 -14.33 13.05
C PHE A 71 5.28 -12.88 13.44
N THR A 72 5.99 -12.39 14.44
CA THR A 72 5.98 -11.01 14.93
C THR A 72 7.42 -10.50 14.94
N VAL A 73 7.60 -9.23 14.57
CA VAL A 73 8.90 -8.54 14.59
C VAL A 73 8.66 -7.19 15.26
N ASN A 74 9.10 -7.04 16.49
CA ASN A 74 8.92 -5.82 17.27
C ASN A 74 9.94 -4.73 16.89
N THR A 75 9.76 -3.56 17.51
CA THR A 75 10.69 -2.44 17.37
C THR A 75 12.11 -2.83 17.80
N GLY A 76 13.08 -2.52 16.95
CA GLY A 76 14.49 -2.86 17.17
C GLY A 76 14.86 -4.28 16.77
N GLU A 77 13.91 -5.09 16.33
CA GLU A 77 14.16 -6.47 15.89
C GLU A 77 14.31 -6.58 14.39
N THR A 78 14.95 -7.67 13.95
CA THR A 78 15.14 -7.99 12.53
C THR A 78 14.86 -9.45 12.26
N ALA A 79 14.02 -9.73 11.27
CA ALA A 79 13.90 -11.05 10.66
C ALA A 79 14.75 -11.10 9.38
N ALA A 80 15.89 -11.79 9.43
CA ALA A 80 16.87 -11.85 8.35
C ALA A 80 16.85 -13.22 7.66
N PHE A 81 16.40 -13.24 6.41
CA PHE A 81 16.37 -14.43 5.55
C PHE A 81 17.70 -14.59 4.82
N THR A 82 18.26 -15.81 4.86
CA THR A 82 19.55 -16.15 4.23
C THR A 82 19.44 -17.46 3.45
N GLY A 83 20.17 -17.56 2.34
CA GLY A 83 20.17 -18.74 1.48
C GLY A 83 21.08 -18.53 0.27
N PRO A 84 21.18 -19.53 -0.62
CA PRO A 84 22.03 -19.46 -1.80
C PRO A 84 21.45 -18.53 -2.88
N ASP A 85 22.30 -17.99 -3.76
CA ASP A 85 21.91 -17.13 -4.90
C ASP A 85 21.00 -17.83 -5.93
N SER A 86 20.85 -19.16 -5.84
CA SER A 86 19.89 -19.91 -6.65
C SER A 86 18.43 -19.62 -6.28
N VAL A 87 18.17 -19.02 -5.12
CA VAL A 87 16.83 -18.65 -4.65
C VAL A 87 16.38 -17.36 -5.33
N SER A 88 15.31 -17.44 -6.11
CA SER A 88 14.63 -16.31 -6.74
C SER A 88 13.45 -15.79 -5.92
N ASN A 89 12.78 -16.65 -5.15
CA ASN A 89 11.63 -16.28 -4.32
C ASN A 89 11.75 -16.90 -2.92
N ILE A 90 11.70 -16.06 -1.89
CA ILE A 90 11.49 -16.44 -0.50
C ILE A 90 9.99 -16.44 -0.25
N ILE A 91 9.39 -17.57 0.08
CA ILE A 91 7.94 -17.74 0.20
C ILE A 91 7.62 -18.21 1.61
N SER A 92 7.01 -17.33 2.40
CA SER A 92 6.73 -17.55 3.82
C SER A 92 5.23 -17.60 4.08
N ARG A 93 4.80 -18.48 4.99
CA ARG A 93 3.42 -18.52 5.50
C ARG A 93 3.39 -18.57 7.02
N VAL A 94 2.31 -18.04 7.60
CA VAL A 94 1.93 -18.23 9.00
C VAL A 94 0.73 -19.18 9.06
N THR A 95 0.83 -20.23 9.86
CA THR A 95 -0.14 -21.32 9.97
C THR A 95 -0.88 -21.34 11.31
N GLY A 96 -0.38 -20.60 12.31
CA GLY A 96 -1.10 -20.35 13.55
C GLY A 96 -2.28 -19.41 13.36
N ASN A 97 -2.92 -19.05 14.47
CA ASN A 97 -4.18 -18.28 14.49
C ASN A 97 -3.99 -16.80 14.88
N GLN A 98 -2.75 -16.30 14.84
CA GLN A 98 -2.42 -14.95 15.26
C GLN A 98 -2.05 -14.09 14.05
N ALA A 99 -2.53 -12.84 14.06
CA ALA A 99 -2.07 -11.82 13.13
C ALA A 99 -0.57 -11.55 13.31
N SER A 100 0.08 -11.11 12.23
CA SER A 100 1.48 -10.69 12.27
C SER A 100 1.61 -9.21 12.59
N PHE A 101 2.34 -8.87 13.66
CA PHE A 101 2.74 -7.50 13.96
C PHE A 101 4.19 -7.28 13.53
N ILE A 102 4.40 -6.40 12.55
CA ILE A 102 5.70 -6.08 11.97
C ILE A 102 5.99 -4.61 12.26
N ASN A 103 6.70 -4.34 13.35
CA ASN A 103 7.16 -3.02 13.73
C ASN A 103 8.70 -2.96 13.84
N GLY A 104 9.39 -3.85 13.14
CA GLY A 104 10.84 -3.88 12.99
C GLY A 104 11.24 -4.14 11.53
N GLN A 105 12.39 -4.76 11.32
CA GLN A 105 12.96 -4.93 9.98
C GLN A 105 12.73 -6.33 9.40
N LEU A 106 12.23 -6.39 8.16
CA LEU A 106 12.31 -7.59 7.32
C LEU A 106 13.50 -7.44 6.37
N ARG A 107 14.43 -8.39 6.42
CA ARG A 107 15.67 -8.35 5.62
C ARG A 107 15.83 -9.61 4.77
N SER A 108 16.18 -9.43 3.50
CA SER A 108 16.70 -10.50 2.64
C SER A 108 18.18 -10.29 2.33
N GLN A 109 19.02 -11.24 2.71
CA GLN A 109 20.43 -11.28 2.34
C GLN A 109 20.69 -12.08 1.05
N ILE A 110 19.62 -12.59 0.42
CA ILE A 110 19.69 -13.36 -0.82
C ILE A 110 19.60 -12.39 -1.99
N HIS A 111 20.60 -12.43 -2.88
CA HIS A 111 20.72 -11.46 -3.95
C HIS A 111 19.49 -11.44 -4.87
N ASN A 112 18.88 -10.26 -5.04
CA ASN A 112 17.77 -10.02 -5.96
C ASN A 112 16.50 -10.88 -5.75
N ALA A 113 16.41 -11.63 -4.64
CA ALA A 113 15.28 -12.51 -4.37
C ALA A 113 14.02 -11.72 -4.00
N ASN A 114 12.89 -12.10 -4.58
CA ASN A 114 11.58 -11.58 -4.18
C ASN A 114 11.14 -12.22 -2.87
N MET A 115 10.30 -11.54 -2.10
CA MET A 115 9.74 -12.07 -0.86
C MET A 115 8.22 -12.06 -0.91
N TYR A 116 7.63 -13.22 -0.60
CA TYR A 116 6.19 -13.45 -0.47
C TYR A 116 5.90 -13.80 0.99
N PHE A 117 4.95 -13.12 1.62
CA PHE A 117 4.57 -13.37 3.01
C PHE A 117 3.05 -13.48 3.15
N LEU A 118 2.59 -14.63 3.63
CA LEU A 118 1.17 -14.94 3.81
C LEU A 118 0.83 -15.09 5.29
N ASN A 119 -0.19 -14.37 5.76
CA ASN A 119 -0.84 -14.66 7.04
C ASN A 119 -2.35 -14.41 6.95
N PRO A 120 -3.18 -15.47 6.84
CA PRO A 120 -4.64 -15.35 6.73
C PRO A 120 -5.32 -14.65 7.91
N ASN A 121 -4.64 -14.51 9.05
CA ASN A 121 -5.20 -13.91 10.27
C ASN A 121 -5.02 -12.39 10.35
N GLY A 122 -4.34 -11.78 9.37
CA GLY A 122 -4.12 -10.34 9.32
C GLY A 122 -2.67 -9.94 9.54
N ILE A 123 -2.33 -8.74 9.08
CA ILE A 123 -0.95 -8.23 9.10
C ILE A 123 -0.99 -6.74 9.43
N LEU A 124 -0.20 -6.30 10.41
CA LEU A 124 -0.02 -4.90 10.74
C LEU A 124 1.46 -4.52 10.59
N PHE A 125 1.74 -3.52 9.77
CA PHE A 125 3.03 -2.84 9.69
C PHE A 125 2.97 -1.56 10.52
N GLY A 126 3.74 -1.48 11.60
CA GLY A 126 3.78 -0.32 12.49
C GLY A 126 4.81 0.72 12.06
N GLU A 127 4.87 1.84 12.78
CA GLU A 127 5.72 3.00 12.49
C GLU A 127 7.19 2.67 12.15
N GLN A 128 7.77 1.70 12.85
CA GLN A 128 9.17 1.31 12.74
C GLN A 128 9.38 0.15 11.75
N ALA A 129 8.33 -0.28 11.04
CA ALA A 129 8.42 -1.27 9.98
C ALA A 129 9.37 -0.81 8.87
N ARG A 130 10.29 -1.69 8.48
CA ARG A 130 11.24 -1.43 7.39
C ARG A 130 11.43 -2.67 6.54
N LEU A 131 11.54 -2.46 5.23
CA LEU A 131 11.94 -3.49 4.27
C LEU A 131 13.39 -3.24 3.86
N ASP A 132 14.22 -4.29 3.96
CA ASP A 132 15.58 -4.35 3.44
C ASP A 132 15.67 -5.58 2.54
N ILE A 133 15.00 -5.47 1.40
CA ILE A 133 14.75 -6.54 0.44
C ILE A 133 15.33 -6.11 -0.90
N GLN A 134 16.06 -7.00 -1.56
CA GLN A 134 16.72 -6.70 -2.84
C GLN A 134 15.80 -6.92 -4.07
N GLY A 135 14.75 -7.73 -3.91
CA GLY A 135 13.73 -7.99 -4.94
C GLY A 135 12.39 -7.29 -4.68
N SER A 136 11.34 -7.83 -5.29
CA SER A 136 9.95 -7.41 -5.04
C SER A 136 9.45 -7.93 -3.70
N PHE A 137 8.49 -7.22 -3.09
CA PHE A 137 7.81 -7.63 -1.86
C PHE A 137 6.32 -7.80 -2.12
N HIS A 138 5.80 -8.97 -1.76
CA HIS A 138 4.39 -9.31 -1.87
C HIS A 138 3.88 -9.81 -0.53
N VAL A 139 2.86 -9.15 0.02
CA VAL A 139 2.27 -9.48 1.30
C VAL A 139 0.77 -9.73 1.14
N SER A 140 0.27 -10.77 1.81
CA SER A 140 -1.13 -11.15 1.66
C SER A 140 -1.75 -11.82 2.88
N THR A 141 -3.07 -11.63 3.03
CA THR A 141 -3.92 -12.42 3.96
C THR A 141 -4.66 -13.56 3.24
N ALA A 142 -4.17 -13.95 2.07
CA ALA A 142 -4.66 -15.12 1.35
C ALA A 142 -4.34 -16.42 2.10
N ASP A 143 -5.26 -17.37 1.98
CA ASP A 143 -5.11 -18.74 2.49
C ASP A 143 -4.09 -19.55 1.70
N THR A 144 -3.86 -19.21 0.43
CA THR A 144 -2.98 -19.99 -0.46
C THR A 144 -2.26 -19.08 -1.46
N LEU A 145 -0.99 -19.40 -1.74
CA LEU A 145 -0.26 -18.91 -2.89
C LEU A 145 -0.16 -20.02 -3.93
N TYR A 146 -0.68 -19.80 -5.13
CA TYR A 146 -0.54 -20.77 -6.23
C TYR A 146 0.77 -20.56 -6.99
N LEU A 147 1.33 -21.66 -7.48
CA LEU A 147 2.61 -21.74 -8.19
C LEU A 147 2.37 -22.38 -9.56
N GLY A 148 2.39 -21.56 -10.61
CA GLY A 148 1.97 -22.02 -11.94
C GLY A 148 0.54 -22.58 -11.97
N LYS A 149 0.35 -23.72 -12.65
CA LYS A 149 -0.97 -24.36 -12.82
C LYS A 149 -1.32 -25.36 -11.71
N GLU A 150 -0.34 -26.08 -11.17
CA GLU A 150 -0.56 -27.22 -10.29
C GLU A 150 -0.06 -27.01 -8.85
N GLY A 151 0.99 -26.20 -8.67
CA GLY A 151 1.59 -25.97 -7.36
C GLY A 151 0.75 -25.05 -6.48
N ARG A 152 0.83 -25.27 -5.17
CA ARG A 152 0.21 -24.41 -4.16
C ARG A 152 0.95 -24.45 -2.84
N PHE A 153 1.00 -23.31 -2.16
CA PHE A 153 1.55 -23.16 -0.83
C PHE A 153 0.47 -22.61 0.10
N ASP A 154 -0.04 -23.46 0.98
CA ASP A 154 -1.29 -23.24 1.70
C ASP A 154 -1.02 -22.86 3.17
N ALA A 155 -1.43 -21.67 3.59
CA ALA A 155 -1.30 -21.16 4.96
C ALA A 155 -2.34 -21.76 5.90
N SER A 156 -3.58 -21.89 5.45
CA SER A 156 -4.71 -22.31 6.27
C SER A 156 -4.81 -23.83 6.44
N THR A 157 -4.31 -24.61 5.49
CA THR A 157 -4.20 -26.06 5.56
C THR A 157 -2.85 -26.54 5.01
N PRO A 158 -1.78 -26.46 5.82
CA PRO A 158 -0.41 -26.76 5.39
C PRO A 158 -0.20 -28.08 4.65
N SER A 159 -0.94 -29.12 5.05
CA SER A 159 -0.92 -30.45 4.42
C SER A 159 -1.41 -30.48 2.97
N ASN A 160 -2.14 -29.47 2.52
CA ASN A 160 -2.60 -29.34 1.12
C ASN A 160 -1.54 -28.77 0.18
N SER A 161 -0.34 -28.44 0.70
CA SER A 161 0.70 -27.81 -0.10
C SER A 161 1.34 -28.79 -1.06
N PHE A 162 1.54 -28.32 -2.29
CA PHE A 162 2.29 -29.01 -3.33
C PHE A 162 3.36 -28.05 -3.86
N LEU A 163 4.59 -28.23 -3.35
CA LEU A 163 5.71 -27.35 -3.64
C LEU A 163 6.28 -27.66 -5.03
N THR A 164 6.48 -26.63 -5.84
CA THR A 164 7.06 -26.75 -7.18
C THR A 164 8.07 -25.63 -7.42
N MET A 165 8.83 -25.77 -8.51
CA MET A 165 9.74 -24.72 -8.99
C MET A 165 9.04 -23.64 -9.82
N ALA A 166 7.73 -23.78 -10.07
CA ALA A 166 6.98 -22.78 -10.82
C ALA A 166 6.90 -21.47 -10.02
N PRO A 167 6.95 -20.30 -10.68
CA PRO A 167 6.88 -19.02 -9.97
C PRO A 167 5.50 -18.83 -9.32
N PRO A 168 5.43 -18.05 -8.22
CA PRO A 168 4.17 -17.52 -7.70
C PRO A 168 3.33 -16.85 -8.79
N SER A 169 2.04 -17.16 -8.83
CA SER A 169 1.15 -16.70 -9.91
C SER A 169 -0.10 -15.97 -9.40
N ARG A 170 -0.74 -16.45 -8.33
CA ARG A 170 -2.02 -15.92 -7.82
C ARG A 170 -2.24 -16.25 -6.35
N PHE A 171 -2.95 -15.36 -5.67
CA PHE A 171 -3.37 -15.50 -4.28
C PHE A 171 -4.79 -16.08 -4.22
N GLY A 172 -4.99 -17.08 -3.36
CA GLY A 172 -6.27 -17.78 -3.18
C GLY A 172 -6.88 -17.50 -1.82
N PHE A 173 -8.16 -17.11 -1.83
CA PHE A 173 -8.96 -16.82 -0.65
C PHE A 173 -10.07 -17.86 -0.50
N LEU A 174 -10.10 -18.51 0.66
CA LEU A 174 -11.06 -19.55 1.05
C LEU A 174 -12.09 -19.03 2.07
N SER A 175 -11.81 -17.89 2.70
CA SER A 175 -12.74 -17.19 3.59
C SER A 175 -13.61 -16.16 2.86
N ASN A 176 -14.84 -15.96 3.35
CA ASN A 176 -15.70 -14.86 2.92
C ASN A 176 -15.37 -13.53 3.60
N THR A 177 -14.51 -13.55 4.62
CA THR A 177 -14.03 -12.36 5.33
C THR A 177 -12.51 -12.47 5.50
N PRO A 178 -11.73 -12.32 4.42
CA PRO A 178 -10.28 -12.27 4.53
C PRO A 178 -9.84 -11.19 5.52
N ALA A 179 -8.79 -11.46 6.29
CA ALA A 179 -8.35 -10.53 7.33
C ALA A 179 -7.75 -9.25 6.74
N GLU A 180 -7.79 -8.18 7.53
CA GLU A 180 -7.27 -6.85 7.18
C GLU A 180 -5.73 -6.83 7.11
N ILE A 181 -5.21 -5.96 6.25
CA ILE A 181 -3.81 -5.54 6.28
C ILE A 181 -3.76 -4.04 6.56
N THR A 182 -3.01 -3.66 7.59
CA THR A 182 -2.81 -2.26 8.01
C THR A 182 -1.35 -1.88 7.85
N VAL A 183 -1.10 -0.73 7.23
CA VAL A 183 0.21 -0.08 7.17
C VAL A 183 0.07 1.28 7.81
N GLN A 184 0.67 1.43 8.98
CA GLN A 184 0.48 2.59 9.83
C GLN A 184 1.82 3.29 10.07
N ASP A 185 1.84 4.61 9.82
CA ASP A 185 2.92 5.52 10.17
C ASP A 185 4.31 5.13 9.63
N SER A 186 4.38 4.29 8.58
CA SER A 186 5.63 3.68 8.10
C SER A 186 5.94 4.01 6.64
N LEU A 187 7.18 3.76 6.22
CA LEU A 187 7.60 3.80 4.82
C LEU A 187 8.05 2.40 4.42
N LEU A 188 7.22 1.72 3.62
CA LEU A 188 7.57 0.44 3.02
C LEU A 188 8.12 0.70 1.62
N GLN A 189 9.40 0.42 1.44
CA GLN A 189 10.12 0.69 0.20
C GLN A 189 10.71 -0.59 -0.39
N VAL A 190 10.59 -0.75 -1.71
CA VAL A 190 11.35 -1.73 -2.48
C VAL A 190 12.35 -1.03 -3.41
N PRO A 191 13.38 -1.72 -3.92
CA PRO A 191 14.32 -1.14 -4.88
C PRO A 191 13.66 -0.69 -6.18
N GLU A 192 14.39 0.11 -6.97
CA GLU A 192 13.93 0.57 -8.28
C GLU A 192 13.50 -0.60 -9.19
N LYS A 193 12.42 -0.37 -9.94
CA LYS A 193 11.85 -1.33 -10.91
C LYS A 193 11.36 -2.63 -10.27
N LYS A 194 11.16 -2.65 -8.95
CA LYS A 194 10.56 -3.78 -8.21
C LYS A 194 9.09 -3.54 -7.91
N THR A 195 8.42 -4.60 -7.47
CA THR A 195 7.00 -4.58 -7.14
C THR A 195 6.81 -4.56 -5.63
N LEU A 196 5.88 -3.74 -5.16
CA LEU A 196 5.33 -3.77 -3.81
C LEU A 196 3.84 -4.10 -3.91
N SER A 197 3.45 -5.27 -3.42
CA SER A 197 2.08 -5.79 -3.59
C SER A 197 1.45 -6.09 -2.23
N ILE A 198 0.28 -5.49 -1.97
CA ILE A 198 -0.51 -5.72 -0.76
C ILE A 198 -1.89 -6.23 -1.19
N ILE A 199 -2.20 -7.49 -0.87
CA ILE A 199 -3.40 -8.17 -1.36
C ILE A 199 -4.07 -8.90 -0.22
N GLY A 200 -5.29 -8.54 0.16
CA GLY A 200 -5.91 -9.12 1.35
C GLY A 200 -7.37 -8.78 1.50
N GLY A 201 -7.86 -8.82 2.73
CA GLY A 201 -9.15 -8.27 3.12
C GLY A 201 -9.19 -6.76 2.95
N ASN A 202 -9.78 -6.05 3.92
CA ASN A 202 -9.67 -4.59 3.95
C ASN A 202 -8.19 -4.17 3.99
N LEU A 203 -7.87 -3.04 3.36
CA LEU A 203 -6.54 -2.45 3.36
C LEU A 203 -6.61 -1.05 3.98
N GLN A 204 -5.84 -0.79 5.03
CA GLN A 204 -5.74 0.51 5.68
C GLN A 204 -4.31 1.03 5.52
N ILE A 205 -4.13 2.14 4.81
CA ILE A 205 -2.84 2.83 4.68
C ILE A 205 -2.98 4.19 5.38
N GLU A 206 -2.42 4.28 6.59
CA GLU A 206 -2.64 5.38 7.52
C GLU A 206 -1.33 6.11 7.79
N ASN A 207 -1.20 7.35 7.33
CA ASN A 207 0.02 8.16 7.39
C ASN A 207 1.27 7.42 6.91
N ALA A 208 1.09 6.46 6.02
CA ALA A 208 2.13 5.56 5.55
C ALA A 208 2.38 5.79 4.05
N ALA A 209 3.56 5.37 3.61
CA ALA A 209 4.00 5.44 2.23
C ALA A 209 4.43 4.06 1.72
N LEU A 210 3.91 3.68 0.56
CA LEU A 210 4.26 2.48 -0.19
C LEU A 210 5.05 2.91 -1.43
N TYR A 211 6.37 2.74 -1.41
CA TYR A 211 7.27 3.30 -2.40
C TYR A 211 7.97 2.23 -3.25
N ALA A 212 7.72 2.25 -4.56
CA ALA A 212 8.34 1.37 -5.54
C ALA A 212 8.79 2.18 -6.78
N PRO A 213 9.92 2.91 -6.70
CA PRO A 213 10.34 3.84 -7.75
C PRO A 213 10.55 3.14 -9.10
N ASP A 214 9.99 3.69 -10.18
CA ASP A 214 9.98 3.09 -11.53
C ASP A 214 9.45 1.64 -11.58
N GLY A 215 8.77 1.22 -10.51
CA GLY A 215 8.34 -0.14 -10.26
C GLY A 215 6.84 -0.28 -10.37
N GLN A 216 6.26 -1.14 -9.54
CA GLN A 216 4.83 -1.34 -9.50
C GLN A 216 4.30 -1.40 -8.07
N VAL A 217 3.20 -0.73 -7.79
CA VAL A 217 2.41 -0.96 -6.58
C VAL A 217 1.07 -1.61 -6.93
N ASN A 218 0.74 -2.71 -6.25
CA ASN A 218 -0.54 -3.39 -6.39
C ASN A 218 -1.28 -3.38 -5.06
N LEU A 219 -2.46 -2.78 -5.01
CA LEU A 219 -3.37 -2.83 -3.86
C LEU A 219 -4.66 -3.53 -4.27
N VAL A 220 -4.92 -4.72 -3.72
CA VAL A 220 -6.15 -5.46 -4.03
C VAL A 220 -6.85 -5.90 -2.75
N SER A 221 -8.10 -5.47 -2.58
CA SER A 221 -8.91 -5.78 -1.42
C SER A 221 -10.10 -6.67 -1.79
N VAL A 222 -10.13 -7.89 -1.26
CA VAL A 222 -11.20 -8.87 -1.49
C VAL A 222 -12.08 -9.04 -0.24
N ALA A 223 -13.36 -9.35 -0.45
CA ALA A 223 -14.32 -9.63 0.62
C ALA A 223 -15.14 -10.90 0.33
N SER A 224 -14.52 -11.86 -0.35
CA SER A 224 -15.13 -13.16 -0.68
C SER A 224 -14.06 -14.18 -1.04
N THR A 225 -14.48 -15.44 -1.12
CA THR A 225 -13.67 -16.50 -1.72
C THR A 225 -13.35 -16.19 -3.18
N GLY A 226 -12.15 -16.52 -3.62
CA GLY A 226 -11.74 -16.32 -5.01
C GLY A 226 -10.24 -16.27 -5.17
N GLU A 227 -9.79 -15.86 -6.34
CA GLU A 227 -8.38 -15.78 -6.68
C GLU A 227 -8.05 -14.37 -7.19
N VAL A 228 -6.84 -13.93 -6.89
CA VAL A 228 -6.30 -12.63 -7.29
C VAL A 228 -4.95 -12.82 -7.98
N ILE A 229 -4.86 -12.35 -9.21
CA ILE A 229 -3.61 -12.17 -9.95
C ILE A 229 -3.18 -10.71 -9.73
N PRO A 230 -1.97 -10.46 -9.18
CA PRO A 230 -1.47 -9.11 -8.96
C PRO A 230 -1.37 -8.32 -10.27
N GLY A 231 -1.82 -7.06 -10.26
CA GLY A 231 -1.64 -6.12 -11.36
C GLY A 231 -2.54 -6.33 -12.57
N ILE A 232 -3.55 -7.20 -12.49
CA ILE A 232 -4.54 -7.43 -13.54
C ILE A 232 -5.93 -7.34 -12.92
N SER A 233 -6.91 -6.76 -13.65
CA SER A 233 -8.31 -6.72 -13.24
C SER A 233 -8.86 -8.13 -13.02
N ASN A 234 -9.19 -8.48 -11.78
CA ASN A 234 -9.80 -9.77 -11.47
C ASN A 234 -11.33 -9.68 -11.47
N THR A 235 -11.97 -10.84 -11.40
CA THR A 235 -13.43 -11.02 -11.46
C THR A 235 -14.00 -11.55 -10.15
N SER A 236 -13.34 -11.27 -9.02
CA SER A 236 -13.78 -11.71 -7.69
C SER A 236 -15.23 -11.30 -7.42
N LYS A 237 -15.97 -12.15 -6.70
CA LYS A 237 -17.43 -12.00 -6.51
C LYS A 237 -17.79 -10.81 -5.63
N LYS A 238 -16.96 -10.51 -4.63
CA LYS A 238 -17.06 -9.37 -3.74
C LYS A 238 -15.68 -8.85 -3.37
N TRP A 239 -15.62 -7.54 -3.22
CA TRP A 239 -14.41 -6.80 -2.94
C TRP A 239 -14.50 -6.07 -1.61
N GLY A 240 -13.36 -5.87 -0.95
CA GLY A 240 -13.28 -5.19 0.34
C GLY A 240 -13.06 -3.69 0.20
N THR A 241 -12.71 -3.03 1.30
CA THR A 241 -12.44 -1.58 1.32
C THR A 241 -10.94 -1.31 1.33
N ILE A 242 -10.53 -0.34 0.52
CA ILE A 242 -9.19 0.26 0.57
C ILE A 242 -9.33 1.69 1.05
N THR A 243 -8.62 2.02 2.12
CA THR A 243 -8.57 3.35 2.72
C THR A 243 -7.16 3.92 2.66
N LEU A 244 -7.03 5.11 2.10
CA LEU A 244 -5.83 5.94 2.25
C LEU A 244 -6.17 7.14 3.12
N SER A 245 -5.39 7.37 4.18
CA SER A 245 -5.56 8.53 5.04
C SER A 245 -4.24 9.17 5.41
N GLN A 246 -4.22 10.50 5.41
CA GLN A 246 -3.08 11.30 5.85
C GLN A 246 -3.56 12.33 6.88
N SER A 247 -2.90 12.40 8.03
CA SER A 247 -3.13 13.43 9.03
C SER A 247 -2.50 14.75 8.60
N PRO A 248 -3.15 15.90 8.79
CA PRO A 248 -2.52 17.20 8.54
C PRO A 248 -1.37 17.50 9.52
N GLU A 249 -1.33 16.83 10.68
CA GLU A 249 -0.28 16.99 11.69
C GLU A 249 0.96 16.14 11.37
N ILE A 250 0.76 15.04 10.64
CA ILE A 250 1.82 14.13 10.23
C ILE A 250 2.10 14.41 8.76
N GLY A 251 3.22 15.06 8.44
CA GLY A 251 3.62 15.26 7.05
C GLY A 251 3.82 13.94 6.30
N PHE A 252 3.90 14.01 4.97
CA PHE A 252 4.28 12.85 4.16
C PHE A 252 5.64 12.28 4.59
N LYS A 253 5.82 10.97 4.36
CA LYS A 253 7.12 10.33 4.59
C LYS A 253 8.16 10.93 3.65
N LYS A 254 9.40 11.00 4.08
CA LYS A 254 10.49 11.63 3.31
C LYS A 254 11.61 10.66 3.01
N ILE A 255 12.18 10.77 1.81
CA ILE A 255 13.49 10.22 1.45
C ILE A 255 14.39 11.38 1.07
N GLY A 256 15.40 11.66 1.89
CA GLY A 256 16.14 12.91 1.79
C GLY A 256 15.19 14.11 1.96
N ASN A 257 15.12 14.96 0.93
CA ASN A 257 14.24 16.13 0.92
C ASN A 257 12.92 15.91 0.16
N MET A 258 12.74 14.73 -0.45
CA MET A 258 11.56 14.41 -1.26
C MET A 258 10.44 13.88 -0.36
N ASP A 259 9.26 14.47 -0.48
CA ASP A 259 8.03 13.89 0.07
C ASP A 259 7.59 12.71 -0.79
N ILE A 260 7.22 11.61 -0.14
CA ILE A 260 6.77 10.37 -0.75
C ILE A 260 5.27 10.23 -0.51
N ALA A 261 4.52 10.01 -1.58
CA ALA A 261 3.07 9.84 -1.54
C ALA A 261 2.66 8.57 -0.76
N ASN A 262 1.38 8.43 -0.42
CA ASN A 262 0.90 7.23 0.27
C ASN A 262 1.09 5.98 -0.59
N VAL A 263 0.93 6.12 -1.89
CA VAL A 263 1.24 5.10 -2.90
C VAL A 263 2.06 5.77 -3.99
N ASP A 264 3.32 5.37 -4.13
CA ASP A 264 4.28 6.14 -4.91
C ASP A 264 5.18 5.23 -5.76
N THR A 265 5.18 5.48 -7.07
CA THR A 265 6.10 4.84 -8.03
C THR A 265 6.92 5.86 -8.81
N THR A 266 6.99 7.09 -8.31
CA THR A 266 7.75 8.19 -8.90
C THR A 266 9.22 7.81 -9.07
N GLY A 267 9.78 8.15 -10.22
CA GLY A 267 11.16 7.84 -10.56
C GLY A 267 11.57 8.44 -11.91
N VAL A 268 12.63 7.90 -12.51
CA VAL A 268 13.15 8.38 -13.80
C VAL A 268 12.10 8.23 -14.91
N ASN A 269 11.32 7.17 -14.84
CA ASN A 269 10.41 6.75 -15.90
C ASN A 269 8.93 6.80 -15.45
N GLY A 270 8.70 6.88 -14.13
CA GLY A 270 7.41 6.58 -13.52
C GLY A 270 7.17 5.07 -13.51
N GLY A 271 6.29 4.61 -12.62
CA GLY A 271 5.91 3.21 -12.51
C GLY A 271 4.41 2.98 -12.66
N HIS A 272 3.97 1.78 -12.34
CA HIS A 272 2.58 1.38 -12.49
C HIS A 272 1.90 1.22 -11.13
N ILE A 273 0.74 1.84 -10.97
CA ILE A 273 -0.09 1.66 -9.77
C ILE A 273 -1.40 1.02 -10.18
N PHE A 274 -1.71 -0.12 -9.58
CA PHE A 274 -2.97 -0.83 -9.79
C PHE A 274 -3.71 -0.99 -8.46
N ILE A 275 -4.93 -0.47 -8.40
CA ILE A 275 -5.79 -0.52 -7.21
C ILE A 275 -7.13 -1.16 -7.59
N GLN A 276 -7.52 -2.21 -6.87
CA GLN A 276 -8.80 -2.88 -7.09
C GLN A 276 -9.51 -3.20 -5.76
N GLY A 277 -10.75 -2.76 -5.61
CA GLY A 277 -11.54 -2.96 -4.38
C GLY A 277 -13.04 -2.76 -4.59
N GLY A 278 -13.82 -2.88 -3.52
CA GLY A 278 -15.27 -2.66 -3.49
C GLY A 278 -15.60 -1.20 -3.22
N LYS A 279 -14.80 -0.63 -2.31
CA LYS A 279 -14.78 0.79 -2.03
C LYS A 279 -13.33 1.26 -1.97
N PHE A 280 -13.01 2.35 -2.67
CA PHE A 280 -11.76 3.07 -2.51
C PHE A 280 -12.05 4.45 -1.90
N PHE A 281 -11.50 4.69 -0.72
CA PHE A 281 -11.68 5.93 0.02
C PHE A 281 -10.32 6.59 0.28
N SER A 282 -10.16 7.84 -0.14
CA SER A 282 -8.97 8.63 0.12
C SER A 282 -9.36 9.94 0.81
N SER A 283 -8.69 10.25 1.92
CA SER A 283 -8.83 11.50 2.66
C SER A 283 -7.44 12.10 2.93
N ARG A 284 -7.14 13.26 2.34
CA ARG A 284 -5.77 13.83 2.27
C ARG A 284 -4.73 12.88 1.66
N GLY A 285 -5.17 11.78 1.06
CA GLY A 285 -4.28 10.75 0.53
C GLY A 285 -3.72 11.16 -0.83
N TYR A 286 -2.50 10.76 -1.10
CA TYR A 286 -1.79 11.08 -2.32
C TYR A 286 -1.29 9.80 -3.01
N ILE A 287 -1.62 9.65 -4.29
CA ILE A 287 -1.12 8.58 -5.18
C ILE A 287 -0.30 9.24 -6.30
N ALA A 288 0.95 8.82 -6.46
CA ALA A 288 1.89 9.43 -7.38
C ALA A 288 2.59 8.40 -8.28
N SER A 289 2.59 8.63 -9.59
CA SER A 289 3.51 7.98 -10.51
C SER A 289 4.13 9.01 -11.43
N GLN A 290 4.94 9.89 -10.84
CA GLN A 290 5.50 11.03 -11.53
C GLN A 290 6.79 10.69 -12.26
N VAL A 291 7.09 11.48 -13.29
CA VAL A 291 8.36 11.42 -14.03
C VAL A 291 9.28 12.53 -13.51
N ALA A 292 10.43 12.12 -12.97
CA ALA A 292 11.42 13.03 -12.41
C ALA A 292 12.10 13.91 -13.49
N PRO A 293 12.68 15.07 -13.14
CA PRO A 293 13.38 15.94 -14.07
C PRO A 293 14.52 15.25 -14.84
N GLY A 294 14.74 15.66 -16.10
CA GLY A 294 15.90 15.25 -16.91
C GLY A 294 15.73 13.99 -17.75
N THR A 295 14.54 13.42 -17.82
CA THR A 295 14.27 12.14 -18.52
C THR A 295 13.52 12.36 -19.83
N GLN A 296 13.60 11.40 -20.75
CA GLN A 296 13.04 11.50 -22.13
C GLN A 296 12.08 10.37 -22.49
N LYS A 297 11.64 9.54 -21.52
CA LYS A 297 10.84 8.34 -21.79
C LYS A 297 9.66 8.24 -20.82
N ASN A 298 8.48 7.92 -21.35
CA ASN A 298 7.23 7.71 -20.61
C ASN A 298 6.98 6.21 -20.37
N VAL A 299 6.67 5.81 -19.13
CA VAL A 299 6.11 4.48 -18.79
C VAL A 299 5.24 4.48 -17.51
N GLY A 300 4.87 5.64 -16.94
CA GLY A 300 4.04 5.68 -15.74
C GLY A 300 2.54 5.48 -16.02
N SER A 301 1.80 4.80 -15.13
CA SER A 301 0.33 4.78 -15.19
C SER A 301 -0.33 4.49 -13.85
N ILE A 302 -1.58 4.93 -13.70
CA ILE A 302 -2.42 4.61 -12.53
C ILE A 302 -3.76 4.06 -13.02
N THR A 303 -4.13 2.87 -12.52
CA THR A 303 -5.43 2.24 -12.76
C THR A 303 -6.13 2.00 -11.42
N ILE A 304 -7.35 2.52 -11.28
CA ILE A 304 -8.19 2.32 -10.09
C ILE A 304 -9.55 1.75 -10.49
N GLU A 305 -9.92 0.63 -9.88
CA GLU A 305 -11.17 -0.08 -10.13
C GLU A 305 -11.91 -0.35 -8.82
N ALA A 306 -13.03 0.33 -8.60
CA ALA A 306 -13.93 0.02 -7.49
C ALA A 306 -15.34 0.54 -7.76
N PRO A 307 -16.41 -0.19 -7.42
CA PRO A 307 -17.78 0.31 -7.54
C PRO A 307 -17.97 1.72 -6.99
N GLU A 308 -17.45 1.97 -5.79
CA GLU A 308 -17.48 3.27 -5.14
C GLU A 308 -16.07 3.84 -4.93
N ILE A 309 -15.83 5.04 -5.44
CA ILE A 309 -14.60 5.81 -5.24
C ILE A 309 -14.94 7.16 -4.62
N THR A 310 -14.25 7.53 -3.54
CA THR A 310 -14.39 8.83 -2.89
C THR A 310 -13.01 9.43 -2.60
N LEU A 311 -12.76 10.63 -3.13
CA LEU A 311 -11.59 11.45 -2.85
C LEU A 311 -12.06 12.71 -2.13
N GLN A 312 -11.52 12.97 -0.94
CA GLN A 312 -11.89 14.14 -0.15
C GLN A 312 -10.67 14.76 0.51
N ASP A 313 -10.87 15.94 1.09
CA ASP A 313 -9.86 16.65 1.87
C ASP A 313 -8.52 16.81 1.11
N LYS A 314 -8.53 17.41 -0.09
CA LYS A 314 -7.33 17.60 -0.93
C LYS A 314 -6.60 16.32 -1.33
N SER A 315 -7.32 15.21 -1.46
CA SER A 315 -6.72 13.98 -1.99
C SER A 315 -6.27 14.18 -3.43
N ALA A 316 -5.14 13.57 -3.81
CA ALA A 316 -4.55 13.72 -5.14
C ALA A 316 -4.22 12.36 -5.76
N ILE A 317 -4.48 12.23 -7.05
CA ILE A 317 -3.99 11.13 -7.89
C ILE A 317 -3.28 11.79 -9.06
N ASP A 318 -1.97 11.59 -9.20
CA ASP A 318 -1.26 12.19 -10.31
C ASP A 318 -0.10 11.39 -10.89
N THR A 319 0.13 11.64 -12.18
CA THR A 319 1.22 11.10 -12.98
C THR A 319 2.05 12.21 -13.61
N ASN A 320 2.08 13.40 -12.97
CA ASN A 320 2.65 14.60 -13.57
C ASN A 320 4.11 14.38 -14.01
N THR A 321 4.52 15.04 -15.10
CA THR A 321 5.93 15.05 -15.52
C THR A 321 6.59 16.38 -15.17
N TYR A 322 7.78 16.29 -14.58
CA TYR A 322 8.67 17.42 -14.32
C TYR A 322 9.94 17.37 -15.18
N GLY A 323 10.02 16.38 -16.07
CA GLY A 323 11.08 16.21 -17.06
C GLY A 323 10.59 16.43 -18.49
N ASN A 324 11.42 16.07 -19.46
CA ASN A 324 11.06 16.17 -20.89
C ASN A 324 10.31 14.94 -21.41
N GLY A 325 10.13 13.90 -20.58
CA GLY A 325 9.27 12.76 -20.86
C GLY A 325 7.80 13.10 -20.65
N ASP A 326 6.91 12.35 -21.30
CA ASP A 326 5.47 12.57 -21.18
C ASP A 326 4.94 12.09 -19.83
N SER A 327 3.86 12.73 -19.37
CA SER A 327 3.12 12.29 -18.20
C SER A 327 2.40 10.96 -18.47
N GLY A 328 2.28 10.14 -17.43
CA GLY A 328 1.56 8.87 -17.48
C GLY A 328 0.04 9.04 -17.63
N ASN A 329 -0.65 7.97 -18.02
CA ASN A 329 -2.12 7.98 -18.12
C ASN A 329 -2.79 7.54 -16.80
N ILE A 330 -3.99 8.07 -16.55
CA ILE A 330 -4.84 7.65 -15.43
C ILE A 330 -6.14 7.04 -15.96
N THR A 331 -6.45 5.83 -15.54
CA THR A 331 -7.72 5.14 -15.82
C THR A 331 -8.46 4.84 -14.53
N ILE A 332 -9.71 5.30 -14.43
CA ILE A 332 -10.57 5.02 -13.27
C ILE A 332 -11.89 4.41 -13.74
N THR A 333 -12.22 3.25 -13.17
CA THR A 333 -13.52 2.61 -13.33
C THR A 333 -14.26 2.60 -11.99
N ALA A 334 -15.38 3.32 -11.93
CA ALA A 334 -16.28 3.30 -10.78
C ALA A 334 -17.72 2.98 -11.16
N THR A 335 -18.08 1.69 -11.15
CA THR A 335 -19.34 1.21 -11.72
C THR A 335 -20.59 1.83 -11.09
N GLU A 336 -20.48 2.30 -9.84
CA GLU A 336 -21.57 3.00 -9.14
C GLU A 336 -21.29 4.50 -9.06
N ARG A 337 -20.18 4.93 -8.45
CA ARG A 337 -19.93 6.36 -8.22
C ARG A 337 -18.46 6.71 -8.03
N LEU A 338 -18.03 7.81 -8.66
CA LEU A 338 -16.82 8.56 -8.32
C LEU A 338 -17.23 9.93 -7.74
N SER A 339 -16.85 10.23 -6.50
CA SER A 339 -17.03 11.55 -5.89
C SER A 339 -15.70 12.16 -5.50
N MET A 340 -15.52 13.43 -5.85
CA MET A 340 -14.37 14.24 -5.48
C MET A 340 -14.84 15.56 -4.87
N ARG A 341 -14.24 15.94 -3.74
CA ARG A 341 -14.58 17.17 -3.03
C ARG A 341 -13.42 17.78 -2.26
N ASP A 342 -13.62 18.95 -1.68
CA ASP A 342 -12.67 19.64 -0.81
C ASP A 342 -11.27 19.82 -1.43
N GLY A 343 -11.21 20.28 -2.69
CA GLY A 343 -9.97 20.51 -3.43
C GLY A 343 -9.27 19.24 -3.93
N SER A 344 -9.94 18.08 -3.88
CA SER A 344 -9.36 16.83 -4.37
C SER A 344 -9.22 16.80 -5.90
N GLY A 345 -8.15 16.21 -6.42
CA GLY A 345 -7.79 16.34 -7.82
C GLY A 345 -7.22 15.07 -8.48
N ILE A 346 -7.41 14.98 -9.79
CA ILE A 346 -6.72 14.02 -10.66
C ILE A 346 -5.94 14.81 -11.71
N SER A 347 -4.63 14.57 -11.81
CA SER A 347 -3.75 15.35 -12.69
C SER A 347 -2.77 14.48 -13.47
N VAL A 348 -2.63 14.76 -14.76
CA VAL A 348 -1.69 14.10 -15.68
C VAL A 348 -0.89 15.15 -16.47
N ALA A 349 -0.47 16.20 -15.76
CA ALA A 349 0.04 17.42 -16.37
C ALA A 349 1.54 17.39 -16.63
N SER A 350 2.01 18.25 -17.52
CA SER A 350 3.43 18.57 -17.66
C SER A 350 3.78 19.92 -17.03
N ALA A 351 4.92 19.93 -16.33
CA ALA A 351 5.39 21.10 -15.58
C ALA A 351 5.86 22.24 -16.51
N PRO A 352 6.02 23.48 -16.00
CA PRO A 352 6.58 24.58 -16.77
C PRO A 352 7.97 24.26 -17.33
N GLU A 353 8.31 24.86 -18.46
CA GLU A 353 9.65 24.75 -19.08
C GLU A 353 10.05 23.32 -19.48
N THR A 354 9.08 22.40 -19.52
CA THR A 354 9.25 21.03 -20.04
C THR A 354 8.73 20.91 -21.48
N SER A 355 9.30 19.98 -22.24
CA SER A 355 8.75 19.58 -23.55
C SER A 355 7.79 18.38 -23.47
N GLY A 356 7.58 17.80 -22.29
CA GLY A 356 6.74 16.62 -22.11
C GLY A 356 5.27 16.90 -22.40
N HIS A 357 4.60 15.95 -23.04
CA HIS A 357 3.16 15.98 -23.26
C HIS A 357 2.42 15.59 -21.97
N ALA A 358 1.26 16.20 -21.73
CA ALA A 358 0.36 15.75 -20.67
C ALA A 358 -0.26 14.39 -21.04
N GLY A 359 -0.47 13.54 -20.05
CA GLY A 359 -1.10 12.24 -20.22
C GLY A 359 -2.61 12.37 -20.38
N ASN A 360 -3.30 11.24 -20.56
CA ASN A 360 -4.75 11.20 -20.72
C ASN A 360 -5.45 10.74 -19.44
N ILE A 361 -6.68 11.24 -19.22
CA ILE A 361 -7.57 10.79 -18.15
C ILE A 361 -8.75 10.05 -18.76
N HIS A 362 -8.96 8.79 -18.37
CA HIS A 362 -10.11 7.99 -18.77
C HIS A 362 -10.97 7.62 -17.56
N LEU A 363 -12.19 8.14 -17.49
CA LEU A 363 -13.16 7.85 -16.44
C LEU A 363 -14.36 7.07 -17.00
N LYS A 364 -14.61 5.88 -16.46
CA LYS A 364 -15.82 5.10 -16.72
C LYS A 364 -16.58 4.93 -15.41
N VAL A 365 -17.69 5.63 -15.26
CA VAL A 365 -18.39 5.73 -13.97
C VAL A 365 -19.90 5.51 -14.09
N GLY A 366 -20.54 5.12 -12.98
CA GLY A 366 -22.00 5.22 -12.85
C GLY A 366 -22.40 6.69 -12.76
N GLN A 367 -22.16 7.28 -11.60
CA GLN A 367 -22.30 8.71 -11.33
C GLN A 367 -20.94 9.39 -11.12
N LEU A 368 -20.71 10.54 -11.77
CA LEU A 368 -19.61 11.44 -11.42
C LEU A 368 -20.13 12.61 -10.57
N THR A 369 -19.45 12.90 -9.47
CA THR A 369 -19.71 14.11 -8.67
C THR A 369 -18.40 14.83 -8.39
N LEU A 370 -18.24 16.04 -8.94
CA LEU A 370 -17.13 16.93 -8.63
C LEU A 370 -17.70 18.17 -7.94
N GLN A 371 -17.24 18.43 -6.71
CA GLN A 371 -17.67 19.59 -5.94
C GLN A 371 -16.50 20.28 -5.22
N GLU A 372 -16.74 21.48 -4.65
CA GLU A 372 -15.87 22.12 -3.64
C GLU A 372 -14.39 22.18 -4.07
N ASP A 373 -14.10 22.89 -5.15
CA ASP A 373 -12.77 23.09 -5.76
C ASP A 373 -12.09 21.83 -6.30
N SER A 374 -12.81 20.71 -6.41
CA SER A 374 -12.27 19.50 -7.04
C SER A 374 -11.99 19.67 -8.54
N PHE A 375 -11.02 18.92 -9.07
CA PHE A 375 -10.59 19.09 -10.44
C PHE A 375 -10.08 17.85 -11.16
N LEU A 376 -10.23 17.85 -12.49
CA LEU A 376 -9.54 16.97 -13.43
C LEU A 376 -8.64 17.82 -14.32
N ASN A 377 -7.36 17.46 -14.44
CA ASN A 377 -6.40 18.25 -15.18
C ASN A 377 -5.50 17.39 -16.08
N SER A 378 -5.56 17.64 -17.38
CA SER A 378 -4.69 17.05 -18.40
C SER A 378 -3.98 18.15 -19.22
N GLY A 379 -3.81 19.31 -18.61
CA GLY A 379 -3.14 20.45 -19.21
C GLY A 379 -1.61 20.37 -19.16
N THR A 380 -0.97 21.26 -19.91
CA THR A 380 0.48 21.46 -19.96
C THR A 380 0.80 22.88 -19.50
N LEU A 381 1.86 23.05 -18.71
CA LEU A 381 2.42 24.36 -18.39
C LEU A 381 3.70 24.66 -19.20
N GLY A 382 4.20 23.67 -19.94
CA GLY A 382 5.39 23.74 -20.79
C GLY A 382 5.04 23.90 -22.28
N SER A 383 5.97 23.52 -23.15
CA SER A 383 5.82 23.60 -24.62
C SER A 383 5.19 22.34 -25.26
N GLY A 384 5.05 21.25 -24.49
CA GLY A 384 4.32 20.06 -24.90
C GLY A 384 2.82 20.32 -25.08
N THR A 385 2.06 19.31 -25.54
CA THR A 385 0.60 19.40 -25.73
C THR A 385 -0.17 18.96 -24.49
N GLY A 386 -1.39 19.46 -24.32
CA GLY A 386 -2.36 18.89 -23.40
C GLY A 386 -2.78 17.48 -23.84
N GLY A 387 -3.26 16.66 -22.92
CA GLY A 387 -3.82 15.34 -23.19
C GLY A 387 -5.34 15.36 -23.16
N ASP A 388 -5.97 14.25 -23.50
CA ASP A 388 -7.42 14.16 -23.56
C ASP A 388 -8.03 13.72 -22.22
N ILE A 389 -9.21 14.26 -21.94
CA ILE A 389 -10.06 13.81 -20.83
C ILE A 389 -11.30 13.16 -21.43
N THR A 390 -11.46 11.85 -21.22
CA THR A 390 -12.65 11.10 -21.61
C THR A 390 -13.45 10.68 -20.38
N ILE A 391 -14.72 11.06 -20.34
CA ILE A 391 -15.64 10.72 -19.25
C ILE A 391 -16.87 10.03 -19.84
N THR A 392 -17.10 8.79 -19.43
CA THR A 392 -18.34 8.05 -19.71
C THR A 392 -19.06 7.81 -18.39
N ALA A 393 -20.21 8.46 -18.21
CA ALA A 393 -21.07 8.29 -17.04
C ALA A 393 -22.39 7.63 -17.43
N ASN A 394 -22.74 6.51 -16.82
CA ASN A 394 -23.93 5.74 -17.18
C ASN A 394 -25.21 6.22 -16.48
N GLN A 395 -25.10 6.93 -15.35
CA GLN A 395 -26.22 7.44 -14.56
C GLN A 395 -26.33 8.96 -14.62
N GLY A 396 -25.19 9.68 -14.56
CA GLY A 396 -25.16 11.12 -14.65
C GLY A 396 -23.85 11.73 -14.20
N ILE A 397 -23.75 13.04 -14.36
CA ILE A 397 -22.64 13.87 -13.88
C ILE A 397 -23.24 15.02 -13.06
N SER A 398 -22.53 15.49 -12.04
CA SER A 398 -22.88 16.68 -11.27
C SER A 398 -21.61 17.45 -10.96
N LEU A 399 -21.56 18.71 -11.37
CA LEU A 399 -20.41 19.61 -11.23
C LEU A 399 -20.83 20.86 -10.44
N SER A 400 -20.19 21.14 -9.31
CA SER A 400 -20.52 22.29 -8.46
C SER A 400 -19.27 22.93 -7.85
N GLY A 401 -18.83 24.06 -8.39
CA GLY A 401 -17.57 24.68 -7.95
C GLY A 401 -16.36 23.80 -8.25
N SER A 402 -16.34 23.13 -9.41
CA SER A 402 -15.30 22.19 -9.84
C SER A 402 -14.74 22.55 -11.22
N ARG A 403 -13.58 21.99 -11.59
CA ARG A 403 -12.94 22.26 -12.89
C ARG A 403 -12.53 21.00 -13.64
N ILE A 404 -12.80 20.95 -14.95
CA ILE A 404 -12.23 19.95 -15.87
C ILE A 404 -11.46 20.75 -16.93
N SER A 405 -10.16 20.50 -17.07
CA SER A 405 -9.32 21.28 -17.99
C SER A 405 -8.24 20.46 -18.69
N SER A 406 -8.09 20.70 -19.98
CA SER A 406 -6.93 20.28 -20.78
C SER A 406 -6.31 21.48 -21.51
N THR A 407 -5.89 22.47 -20.74
CA THR A 407 -5.41 23.76 -21.27
C THR A 407 -3.90 23.83 -21.29
N VAL A 408 -3.36 24.65 -22.19
CA VAL A 408 -1.95 25.09 -22.18
C VAL A 408 -1.85 26.37 -21.35
N GLY A 409 -1.12 26.34 -20.23
CA GLY A 409 -0.92 27.50 -19.37
C GLY A 409 0.09 28.47 -19.98
N ASN A 410 -0.13 29.79 -19.85
CA ASN A 410 0.71 30.82 -20.48
C ASN A 410 1.79 31.36 -19.51
N ARG A 411 2.78 30.51 -19.13
CA ARG A 411 3.89 30.94 -18.25
C ARG A 411 5.24 31.12 -18.95
N SER A 412 5.37 30.74 -20.23
CA SER A 412 6.56 31.02 -21.04
C SER A 412 6.17 31.53 -22.43
N THR A 413 6.93 32.50 -22.95
CA THR A 413 6.76 33.12 -24.28
C THR A 413 7.03 32.16 -25.45
N SER A 414 7.34 30.90 -25.18
CA SER A 414 7.61 29.84 -26.15
C SER A 414 6.60 28.68 -26.11
N ASN A 415 5.44 28.84 -25.47
CA ASN A 415 4.43 27.78 -25.41
C ASN A 415 3.73 27.63 -26.77
N SER A 416 4.10 26.58 -27.50
CA SER A 416 3.57 26.25 -28.84
C SER A 416 2.62 25.06 -28.85
N GLY A 417 2.43 24.38 -27.72
CA GLY A 417 1.53 23.23 -27.61
C GLY A 417 0.06 23.62 -27.68
N ASN A 418 -0.77 22.71 -28.20
CA ASN A 418 -2.23 22.83 -28.17
C ASN A 418 -2.79 22.17 -26.90
N GLY A 419 -3.94 22.66 -26.42
CA GLY A 419 -4.73 21.94 -25.42
C GLY A 419 -5.28 20.64 -26.00
N GLY A 420 -5.66 19.70 -25.13
CA GLY A 420 -6.33 18.46 -25.55
C GLY A 420 -7.85 18.59 -25.50
N ASP A 421 -8.54 17.54 -25.92
CA ASP A 421 -9.99 17.50 -26.01
C ASP A 421 -10.63 16.95 -24.73
N ILE A 422 -11.82 17.45 -24.41
CA ILE A 422 -12.65 16.95 -23.31
C ILE A 422 -13.91 16.31 -23.89
N HIS A 423 -13.98 14.98 -23.82
CA HIS A 423 -15.08 14.18 -24.32
C HIS A 423 -15.94 13.67 -23.15
N ILE A 424 -17.21 14.11 -23.10
CA ILE A 424 -18.14 13.74 -22.02
C ILE A 424 -19.37 13.07 -22.63
N THR A 425 -19.66 11.86 -22.18
CA THR A 425 -20.89 11.12 -22.50
C THR A 425 -21.65 10.82 -21.22
N ALA A 426 -22.86 11.36 -21.08
CA ALA A 426 -23.74 11.12 -19.95
C ALA A 426 -25.22 11.28 -20.34
N PRO A 427 -26.14 10.54 -19.70
CA PRO A 427 -27.57 10.75 -19.92
C PRO A 427 -28.10 12.03 -19.25
N ARG A 428 -27.37 12.58 -18.27
CA ARG A 428 -27.69 13.79 -17.50
C ARG A 428 -26.40 14.49 -17.05
N LEU A 429 -26.41 15.82 -17.08
CA LEU A 429 -25.31 16.72 -16.69
C LEU A 429 -25.77 17.70 -15.61
#